data_AF-A0A938BAP0-F1
#
_entry.id   AF-A0A938BAP0-F1
#
_cell.length_a   1.000
_cell.length_b   1.000
_cell.length_c   1.000
_cell.angle_alpha   90.00
_cell.angle_beta   90.00
_cell.angle_gamma   90.00
#
_symmetry.space_group_name_H-M   'P 1'
#
loop_
_entity.id
_entity.type
_entity.pdbx_description
1 polymer ?
#
loop_
_entity_poly.entity_id
_entity_poly.type
_entity_poly.pdbx_seq_one_letter_code
_entity_poly.pdbx_strand_id
1 'polypeptide(L)'
;MLFVNGNSGNLYKRLFILCVSRPILKEYFDVLGRFQFEREDFFGRLINAFERGPNILFIDNPKEENWIEGDPADIKFIACGISLHAEYIVSDDIHLKRAKKIGNVEIIPPREMHRLIEAG
;
A
#
# COMPACT_ATOMS: atom_id res chain seq x y z
N MET A 1 2.66 -2.82 2.75
CA MET A 1 2.45 -2.67 1.29
C MET A 1 0.99 -2.97 1.00
N LEU A 2 0.28 -2.05 0.34
CA LEU A 2 -1.18 -2.11 0.17
C LEU A 2 -1.52 -2.71 -1.19
N PHE A 3 -2.39 -3.70 -1.25
CA PHE A 3 -2.79 -4.32 -2.51
C PHE A 3 -4.32 -4.27 -2.70
N VAL A 4 -4.75 -3.72 -3.84
CA VAL A 4 -6.09 -3.88 -4.40
C VAL A 4 -6.09 -5.08 -5.35
N ASN A 5 -7.15 -5.87 -5.29
CA ASN A 5 -7.47 -6.86 -6.31
C ASN A 5 -8.20 -6.13 -7.44
N GLY A 6 -7.60 -6.07 -8.62
CA GLY A 6 -8.30 -5.54 -9.79
C GLY A 6 -9.24 -6.60 -10.35
N ASN A 7 -10.55 -6.50 -10.11
CA ASN A 7 -11.53 -7.33 -10.80
C ASN A 7 -11.83 -6.72 -12.19
N SER A 8 -10.88 -6.83 -13.12
CA SER A 8 -11.17 -6.60 -14.53
C SER A 8 -11.61 -7.92 -15.14
N GLY A 9 -12.85 -7.98 -15.62
CA GLY A 9 -13.51 -9.17 -16.18
C GLY A 9 -12.91 -9.68 -17.50
N ASN A 10 -11.60 -9.86 -17.56
CA ASN A 10 -10.90 -10.52 -18.66
C ASN A 10 -9.84 -11.50 -18.13
N LEU A 11 -9.76 -12.61 -18.84
CA LEU A 11 -9.21 -13.93 -18.50
C LEU A 11 -7.69 -14.03 -18.22
N TYR A 12 -7.01 -12.97 -17.78
CA TYR A 12 -5.55 -12.95 -17.67
C TYR A 12 -5.12 -12.52 -16.28
N LYS A 13 -4.79 -13.52 -15.44
CA LYS A 13 -3.90 -13.43 -14.26
C LYS A 13 -4.17 -12.25 -13.30
N ARG A 14 -4.84 -12.52 -12.17
CA ARG A 14 -5.07 -11.57 -11.06
C ARG A 14 -3.85 -10.64 -10.87
N LEU A 15 -4.04 -9.37 -11.21
CA LEU A 15 -2.97 -8.38 -11.23
C LEU A 15 -3.04 -7.60 -9.91
N PHE A 16 -1.97 -7.67 -9.12
CA PHE A 16 -1.87 -6.91 -7.87
C PHE A 16 -1.77 -5.43 -8.19
N ILE A 17 -2.74 -4.64 -7.72
CA ILE A 17 -2.73 -3.19 -7.85
C ILE A 17 -2.16 -2.60 -6.57
N LEU A 18 -1.04 -1.91 -6.65
CA LEU A 18 -0.41 -1.24 -5.52
C LEU A 18 -1.15 0.05 -5.19
N CYS A 19 -1.60 0.21 -3.95
CA CYS A 19 -2.14 1.46 -3.45
C CYS A 19 -1.06 2.31 -2.80
N VAL A 20 -0.94 3.56 -3.23
CA VAL A 20 0.03 4.52 -2.70
C VAL A 20 -0.61 5.87 -2.47
N SER A 21 -0.07 6.59 -1.49
CA SER A 21 -0.39 8.00 -1.26
C SER A 21 0.87 8.84 -1.16
N ARG A 22 0.76 10.17 -1.28
CA ARG A 22 1.93 11.06 -1.12
C ARG A 22 2.62 10.85 0.23
N PRO A 23 1.92 10.76 1.39
CA PRO A 23 2.55 10.44 2.67
C PRO A 23 3.33 9.12 2.68
N ILE A 24 2.80 8.06 2.05
CA ILE A 24 3.47 6.75 1.95
C ILE A 24 4.71 6.84 1.06
N LEU A 25 4.60 7.50 -0.11
CA LEU A 25 5.74 7.68 -1.00
C LEU A 25 6.85 8.46 -0.29
N LYS A 26 6.51 9.52 0.47
CA LYS A 26 7.49 10.26 1.26
C LYS A 26 8.26 9.36 2.24
N GLU A 27 7.59 8.43 2.93
CA GLU A 27 8.30 7.48 3.80
C GLU A 27 9.23 6.56 3.01
N TYR A 28 8.80 6.07 1.85
CA TYR A 28 9.66 5.26 0.99
C TYR A 28 10.90 6.05 0.60
N PHE A 29 10.76 7.34 0.29
CA PHE A 29 11.89 8.21 -0.01
C PHE A 29 12.78 8.49 1.20
N ASP A 30 12.21 8.72 2.38
CA ASP A 30 12.98 8.93 3.61
C ASP A 30 13.78 7.67 3.98
N VAL A 31 13.25 6.47 3.70
CA VAL A 31 13.96 5.19 3.90
C VAL A 31 15.00 4.97 2.82
N LEU A 32 14.65 5.13 1.54
CA LEU A 32 15.56 4.93 0.41
C LEU A 32 16.71 5.95 0.41
N GLY A 33 16.44 7.20 0.79
CA GLY A 33 17.43 8.26 0.87
C GLY A 33 18.58 7.97 1.87
N ARG A 34 18.34 7.10 2.86
CA ARG A 34 19.39 6.66 3.82
C ARG A 34 20.47 5.81 3.16
N PHE A 35 20.18 5.19 2.01
CA PHE A 35 21.12 4.32 1.31
C PHE A 35 22.10 5.09 0.40
N GLN A 36 22.19 6.42 0.54
CA GLN A 36 23.09 7.29 -0.24
C GLN A 36 23.02 7.01 -1.75
N PHE A 37 21.81 6.80 -2.27
CA PHE A 37 21.63 6.79 -3.72
C PHE A 37 22.03 8.16 -4.24
N GLU A 38 23.20 8.27 -4.88
CA GLU A 38 23.50 9.43 -5.70
C GLU A 38 22.35 9.61 -6.69
N ARG A 39 21.72 10.78 -6.69
CA ARG A 39 21.22 11.50 -7.87
C ARG A 39 20.10 12.48 -7.51
N GLU A 40 20.27 13.71 -7.95
CA GLU A 40 19.30 14.82 -7.92
C GLU A 40 17.93 14.52 -8.58
N ASP A 41 17.70 13.30 -9.09
CA ASP A 41 16.48 12.94 -9.83
C ASP A 41 16.06 11.46 -9.68
N PHE A 42 16.44 10.77 -8.60
CA PHE A 42 15.88 9.42 -8.33
C PHE A 42 14.41 9.51 -7.87
N PHE A 43 14.11 10.54 -7.07
CA PHE A 43 12.78 10.80 -6.52
C PHE A 43 11.74 11.05 -7.61
N GLY A 44 12.04 11.98 -8.53
CA GLY A 44 11.15 12.32 -9.63
C GLY A 44 10.89 11.15 -10.57
N ARG A 45 11.90 10.32 -10.83
CA ARG A 45 11.75 9.09 -11.65
C ARG A 45 10.90 8.03 -10.97
N LEU A 46 11.05 7.84 -9.66
CA LEU A 46 10.27 6.85 -8.94
C LEU A 46 8.81 7.28 -8.82
N ILE A 47 8.52 8.55 -8.54
CA ILE A 47 7.15 9.09 -8.58
C ILE A 47 6.54 8.93 -9.97
N ASN A 48 7.24 9.35 -11.03
CA ASN A 48 6.76 9.17 -12.40
C ASN A 48 6.48 7.70 -12.74
N ALA A 49 7.32 6.77 -12.26
CA ALA A 49 7.10 5.34 -12.42
C ALA A 49 5.86 4.86 -11.67
N PHE A 50 5.61 5.39 -10.46
CA PHE A 50 4.39 5.06 -9.72
C PHE A 50 3.12 5.66 -10.37
N GLU A 51 3.18 6.89 -10.88
CA GLU A 51 2.05 7.55 -11.56
C GLU A 51 1.69 6.90 -12.90
N ARG A 52 2.67 6.33 -13.61
CA ARG A 52 2.48 5.76 -14.95
C ARG A 52 2.37 4.23 -14.97
N GLY A 53 2.57 3.58 -13.83
CA GLY A 53 2.54 2.12 -13.77
C GLY A 53 1.11 1.60 -13.93
N PRO A 54 0.86 0.58 -14.77
CA PRO A 54 -0.49 0.09 -15.07
C PRO A 54 -1.21 -0.54 -13.87
N ASN A 55 -0.49 -0.80 -12.77
CA ASN A 55 -0.96 -1.56 -11.61
C ASN A 55 -0.85 -0.75 -10.33
N ILE A 56 -1.11 0.55 -10.41
CA ILE A 56 -0.90 1.46 -9.29
C ILE A 56 -2.11 2.39 -9.20
N LEU A 57 -2.65 2.50 -7.99
CA LEU A 57 -3.65 3.50 -7.64
C LEU A 57 -3.01 4.51 -6.70
N PHE A 58 -3.16 5.78 -7.03
CA PHE A 58 -2.59 6.89 -6.29
C PHE A 58 -3.69 7.78 -5.73
N ILE A 59 -3.53 8.19 -4.47
CA ILE A 59 -4.32 9.26 -3.84
C ILE A 59 -3.39 10.25 -3.16
N ASP A 60 -3.61 11.55 -3.35
CA ASP A 60 -2.66 12.56 -2.90
C ASP A 60 -2.55 12.62 -1.37
N ASN A 61 -3.63 13.00 -0.67
CA ASN A 61 -3.66 13.13 0.77
C ASN A 61 -4.95 12.52 1.34
N PRO A 62 -4.99 11.20 1.58
CA PRO A 62 -6.19 10.54 2.10
C PRO A 62 -6.51 11.09 3.50
N LYS A 63 -7.80 11.29 3.79
CA LYS A 63 -8.24 11.75 5.11
C LYS A 63 -7.90 10.67 6.13
N GLU A 64 -7.19 11.04 7.20
CA GLU A 64 -6.85 10.16 8.31
C GLU A 64 -7.94 10.21 9.41
N GLU A 65 -8.23 9.06 10.01
CA GLU A 65 -9.13 8.91 11.16
C GLU A 65 -8.52 7.97 12.20
N ASN A 66 -9.05 7.98 13.42
CA ASN A 66 -8.57 7.12 14.51
C ASN A 66 -9.12 5.69 14.35
N TRP A 67 -8.63 4.93 13.37
CA TRP A 67 -9.05 3.55 13.15
C TRP A 67 -8.44 2.52 14.10
N ILE A 68 -7.30 2.84 14.71
CA ILE A 68 -6.59 1.97 15.65
C ILE A 68 -6.12 2.76 16.87
N GLU A 69 -6.21 2.16 18.06
CA GLU A 69 -5.50 2.64 19.25
C GLU A 69 -4.05 2.15 19.17
N GLY A 70 -3.08 3.06 18.95
CA GLY A 70 -1.68 2.66 18.74
C GLY A 70 -0.82 3.72 18.07
N ASP A 71 0.13 3.28 17.25
CA ASP A 71 1.09 4.13 16.55
C ASP A 71 0.40 5.00 15.47
N PRO A 72 0.41 6.34 15.61
CA PRO A 72 -0.14 7.24 14.59
C PRO A 72 0.52 7.11 13.22
N ALA A 73 1.75 6.56 13.14
CA ALA A 73 2.46 6.40 11.88
C ALA A 73 1.73 5.46 10.91
N ASP A 74 1.01 4.45 11.40
CA ASP A 74 0.35 3.47 10.53
C ASP A 74 -0.98 3.95 9.96
N ILE A 75 -1.55 5.04 10.51
CA ILE A 75 -2.85 5.59 10.11
C ILE A 75 -2.87 5.93 8.61
N LYS A 76 -1.75 6.43 8.06
CA LYS A 76 -1.66 6.78 6.62
C LYS A 76 -1.84 5.58 5.69
N PHE A 77 -1.41 4.38 6.10
CA PHE A 77 -1.59 3.16 5.31
C PHE A 77 -3.04 2.71 5.32
N ILE A 78 -3.70 2.82 6.46
CA ILE A 78 -5.13 2.53 6.62
C ILE A 78 -5.95 3.52 5.79
N ALA A 79 -5.67 4.82 5.92
CA ALA A 79 -6.34 5.89 5.17
C ALA A 79 -6.25 5.66 3.67
N CYS A 80 -5.06 5.34 3.18
CA CYS A 80 -4.82 5.05 1.77
C CYS A 80 -5.60 3.80 1.32
N GLY A 81 -5.54 2.71 2.11
CA GLY A 81 -6.24 1.47 1.79
C GLY A 81 -7.76 1.66 1.72
N ILE A 82 -8.35 2.36 2.69
CA ILE A 82 -9.79 2.64 2.70
C ILE A 82 -10.17 3.54 1.52
N SER A 83 -9.44 4.63 1.29
CA SER A 83 -9.78 5.60 0.25
C SER A 83 -9.70 5.01 -1.16
N LEU A 84 -8.77 4.07 -1.37
CA LEU A 84 -8.58 3.37 -2.65
C LEU A 84 -9.29 2.02 -2.72
N HIS A 85 -10.14 1.69 -1.73
CA HIS A 85 -10.92 0.45 -1.67
C HIS A 85 -10.05 -0.82 -1.78
N ALA A 86 -8.92 -0.82 -1.06
CA ALA A 86 -8.06 -1.99 -0.94
C ALA A 86 -8.79 -3.16 -0.29
N GLU A 87 -8.56 -4.35 -0.83
CA GLU A 87 -9.01 -5.59 -0.20
C GLU A 87 -8.05 -6.00 0.92
N TYR A 88 -6.75 -5.74 0.75
CA TYR A 88 -5.71 -6.19 1.66
C TYR A 88 -4.68 -5.11 2.01
N ILE A 89 -4.35 -5.01 3.30
CA ILE A 89 -3.09 -4.44 3.80
C ILE A 89 -2.15 -5.60 4.10
N VAL A 90 -1.02 -5.66 3.40
CA VAL A 90 0.05 -6.61 3.72
C VAL A 90 1.05 -5.91 4.65
N SER A 91 1.08 -6.31 5.92
CA SER A 91 1.98 -5.72 6.91
C SER A 91 2.41 -6.73 7.97
N ASP A 92 3.66 -6.62 8.43
CA ASP A 92 4.15 -7.37 9.59
C ASP A 92 4.14 -6.53 10.88
N ASP A 93 3.58 -5.31 10.82
CA ASP A 93 3.37 -4.46 11.98
C ASP A 93 2.40 -5.12 12.99
N ILE A 94 2.74 -5.03 14.28
CA ILE A 94 1.99 -5.70 15.36
C ILE A 94 0.65 -5.02 15.63
N HIS A 95 0.58 -3.69 15.56
CA HIS A 95 -0.64 -2.92 15.78
C HIS A 95 -1.66 -3.22 14.66
N LEU A 96 -1.22 -3.24 13.41
CA LEU A 96 -2.05 -3.62 12.26
C LEU A 96 -2.49 -5.09 12.33
N LYS A 97 -1.57 -6.02 12.60
CA LYS A 97 -1.92 -7.45 12.70
C LYS A 97 -2.94 -7.74 13.81
N ARG A 98 -2.92 -6.99 14.92
CA ARG A 98 -3.91 -7.12 16.00
C ARG A 98 -5.31 -6.73 15.56
N ALA A 99 -5.44 -5.72 14.70
CA ALA A 99 -6.73 -5.30 14.17
C ALA A 99 -7.35 -6.37 13.27
N LYS A 100 -6.54 -7.14 12.52
CA LYS A 100 -6.92 -8.18 11.53
C LYS A 100 -7.77 -7.69 10.34
N LYS A 101 -8.65 -6.72 10.56
CA LYS A 101 -9.52 -6.10 9.57
C LYS A 101 -9.89 -4.70 10.04
N ILE A 102 -9.88 -3.74 9.13
CA ILE A 102 -10.31 -2.36 9.38
C ILE A 102 -11.27 -1.94 8.27
N GLY A 103 -12.52 -1.66 8.64
CA GLY A 103 -13.59 -1.48 7.67
C GLY A 103 -13.73 -2.72 6.77
N ASN A 104 -13.57 -2.53 5.46
CA ASN A 104 -13.61 -3.61 4.47
C ASN A 104 -12.21 -4.17 4.11
N VAL A 105 -11.14 -3.61 4.69
CA VAL A 105 -9.76 -3.98 4.35
C VAL A 105 -9.25 -5.06 5.30
N GLU A 106 -8.86 -6.21 4.78
CA GLU A 106 -8.25 -7.30 5.55
C GLU A 106 -6.75 -7.04 5.75
N ILE A 107 -6.22 -7.43 6.91
CA ILE A 107 -4.80 -7.26 7.23
C ILE A 107 -4.17 -8.65 7.30
N ILE A 108 -3.20 -8.88 6.42
CA ILE A 108 -2.48 -10.16 6.35
C ILE A 108 -0.97 -9.95 6.53
N PRO A 109 -0.26 -10.90 7.15
CA PRO A 109 1.19 -10.85 7.21
C PRO A 109 1.80 -11.19 5.84
N PRO A 110 3.00 -10.65 5.51
CA PRO A 110 3.67 -10.93 4.23
C PRO A 110 3.85 -12.41 3.93
N ARG A 111 4.11 -13.22 4.96
CA ARG A 111 4.25 -14.69 4.83
C ARG A 111 2.99 -15.37 4.29
N GLU A 112 1.82 -14.76 4.43
CA GLU A 112 0.53 -15.30 3.96
C GLU A 112 0.14 -14.76 2.57
N MET A 113 0.93 -13.85 2.00
CA MET A 113 0.66 -13.26 0.68
C MET A 113 0.58 -14.32 -0.43
N HIS A 114 1.34 -15.42 -0.35
CA HIS A 114 1.30 -16.52 -1.32
C HIS A 114 -0.12 -17.10 -1.49
N ARG A 115 -0.92 -17.12 -0.43
CA ARG A 115 -2.31 -17.60 -0.47
C ARG A 115 -3.20 -16.74 -1.37
N LEU A 116 -2.89 -15.45 -1.50
CA LEU A 116 -3.61 -14.56 -2.41
C LEU A 116 -3.30 -14.85 -3.89
N ILE A 117 -2.14 -15.45 -4.15
CA ILE A 117 -1.66 -15.79 -5.51
C ILE A 117 -2.19 -17.16 -5.95
N GLU A 118 -2.31 -18.10 -5.00
CA GLU A 118 -2.60 -19.53 -5.27
C GLU A 118 -4.08 -19.93 -5.12
N ALA A 119 -4.92 -19.12 -4.48
CA ALA A 119 -6.33 -19.46 -4.21
C ALA A 119 -7.30 -19.18 -5.40
N GLY A 120 -6.81 -19.27 -6.64
CA GLY A 120 -7.61 -19.10 -7.87
C GLY A 120 -7.11 -20.01 -8.98
#